data_AF-A0A355L3B0-F1
#
_entry.id   AF-A0A355L3B0-F1
#
_cell.length_a   1.000
_cell.length_b   1.000
_cell.length_c   1.000
_cell.angle_alpha   90.00
_cell.angle_beta   90.00
_cell.angle_gamma   90.00
#
_symmetry.space_group_name_H-M   'P 1'
#
loop_
_entity.id
_entity.type
_entity.pdbx_description
1 polymer ?
#
loop_
_entity_poly.entity_id
_entity_poly.type
_entity_poly.pdbx_seq_one_letter_code
_entity_poly.pdbx_strand_id
1 'polypeptide(L)'
;GIPYGVYFYSQATDEKEAEEEARFVIKTLALYKPKLPIIIDYEYPVDENGDNTGRMWEATLSKQECTNTVSAFCEKVQKYGYMAGVYASSYLYNNDINTKKLPKDTVIWVADYNDTVTASSAYHIWQYSRTGKSDSVESKYIDLNYWYSKKQK
;
A
#
# COMPACT_ATOMS: atom_id res chain seq x y z
N GLY A 1 6.37 -4.20 -23.70
CA GLY A 1 6.80 -3.50 -22.48
C GLY A 1 6.43 -4.33 -21.27
N ILE A 2 7.24 -4.25 -20.20
CA ILE A 2 6.99 -4.95 -18.93
C ILE A 2 5.76 -4.29 -18.26
N PRO A 3 4.76 -5.07 -17.77
CA PRO A 3 3.65 -4.52 -17.00
C PRO A 3 4.15 -3.82 -15.73
N TYR A 4 3.61 -2.65 -15.42
CA TYR A 4 3.97 -1.90 -14.22
C TYR A 4 2.73 -1.32 -13.54
N GLY A 5 2.88 -1.08 -12.25
CA GLY A 5 2.03 -0.25 -11.41
C GLY A 5 2.88 0.81 -10.74
N VAL A 6 2.29 1.61 -9.87
CA VAL A 6 3.01 2.62 -9.08
C VAL A 6 2.48 2.63 -7.66
N TYR A 7 3.26 3.17 -6.74
CA TYR A 7 2.81 3.42 -5.38
C TYR A 7 3.05 4.88 -5.01
N PHE A 8 2.32 5.35 -4.01
CA PHE A 8 2.51 6.66 -3.39
C PHE A 8 2.64 6.48 -1.88
N TYR A 9 3.80 6.86 -1.35
CA TYR A 9 4.07 6.86 0.09
C TYR A 9 3.24 7.95 0.75
N SER A 10 2.17 7.54 1.42
CA SER A 10 1.16 8.44 1.99
C SER A 10 1.66 9.07 3.28
N GLN A 11 1.30 10.34 3.47
CA GLN A 11 1.33 11.00 4.78
C GLN A 11 -0.03 11.62 5.12
N ALA A 12 -1.09 11.19 4.42
CA ALA A 12 -2.44 11.67 4.62
C ALA A 12 -2.93 11.41 6.05
N THR A 13 -3.42 12.46 6.71
CA THR A 13 -4.02 12.37 8.05
C THR A 13 -5.55 12.34 8.04
N ASP A 14 -6.18 12.45 6.87
CA ASP A 14 -7.62 12.35 6.69
C ASP A 14 -7.99 11.89 5.27
N GLU A 15 -9.28 11.64 5.02
CA GLU A 15 -9.79 11.23 3.72
C GLU A 15 -9.52 12.26 2.62
N LYS A 16 -9.53 13.55 2.95
CA LYS A 16 -9.38 14.62 1.96
C LYS A 16 -7.94 14.66 1.43
N GLU A 17 -6.95 14.58 2.31
CA GLU A 17 -5.54 14.49 1.93
C GLU A 17 -5.29 13.24 1.08
N ALA A 18 -5.83 12.09 1.48
CA ALA A 18 -5.70 10.84 0.72
C ALA A 18 -6.32 10.94 -0.69
N GLU A 19 -7.44 11.65 -0.84
CA GLU A 19 -7.98 11.95 -2.16
C GLU A 19 -7.09 12.90 -2.99
N GLU A 20 -6.40 13.85 -2.35
CA GLU A 20 -5.47 14.77 -3.01
C GLU A 20 -4.23 14.03 -3.51
N GLU A 21 -3.67 13.13 -2.70
CA GLU A 21 -2.58 12.23 -3.09
C GLU A 21 -3.00 11.35 -4.28
N ALA A 22 -4.18 10.74 -4.24
CA ALA A 22 -4.70 9.97 -5.37
C ALA A 22 -4.84 10.81 -6.65
N ARG A 23 -5.37 12.04 -6.55
CA ARG A 23 -5.47 12.97 -7.68
C ARG A 23 -4.09 13.34 -8.23
N PHE A 24 -3.10 13.54 -7.38
CA PHE A 24 -1.73 13.81 -7.79
C PHE A 24 -1.16 12.65 -8.62
N VAL A 25 -1.32 11.39 -8.15
CA VAL A 25 -0.84 10.21 -8.88
C VAL A 25 -1.55 10.07 -10.23
N ILE A 26 -2.88 10.19 -10.25
CA ILE A 26 -3.69 10.10 -11.49
C ILE A 26 -3.24 11.15 -12.51
N LYS A 27 -3.03 12.39 -12.08
CA LYS A 27 -2.56 13.47 -12.95
C LYS A 27 -1.16 13.19 -13.50
N THR A 28 -0.27 12.66 -12.67
CA THR A 28 1.10 12.29 -13.08
C THR A 28 1.08 11.18 -14.13
N LEU A 29 0.11 10.26 -14.03
CA LEU A 29 -0.07 9.15 -14.95
C LEU A 29 -0.85 9.50 -16.22
N ALA A 30 -1.22 10.76 -16.48
CA ALA A 30 -2.14 11.12 -17.57
C ALA A 30 -1.72 10.63 -18.97
N LEU A 31 -0.41 10.50 -19.23
CA LEU A 31 0.14 10.00 -20.50
C LEU A 31 0.65 8.56 -20.41
N TYR A 32 0.48 7.91 -19.27
CA TYR A 32 0.96 6.58 -18.94
C TYR A 32 -0.20 5.59 -18.88
N LYS A 33 0.11 4.30 -19.03
CA LYS A 33 -0.88 3.21 -19.05
C LYS A 33 -0.42 2.07 -18.15
N PRO A 34 -0.45 2.26 -16.82
CA PRO A 34 -0.13 1.19 -15.89
C PRO A 34 -1.11 0.02 -16.11
N LYS A 35 -0.57 -1.19 -16.05
CA LYS A 35 -1.36 -2.44 -16.17
C LYS A 35 -1.52 -3.13 -14.83
N LEU A 36 -0.80 -2.67 -13.81
CA LEU A 36 -0.89 -3.13 -12.42
C LEU A 36 -1.40 -1.95 -11.55
N PRO A 37 -1.83 -2.22 -10.31
CA PRO A 37 -2.48 -1.23 -9.46
C PRO A 37 -1.68 0.04 -9.19
N ILE A 38 -2.42 1.10 -8.89
CA ILE A 38 -1.93 2.26 -8.16
C ILE A 38 -2.15 1.97 -6.67
N ILE A 39 -1.06 1.96 -5.92
CA ILE A 39 -1.04 1.55 -4.52
C ILE A 39 -0.87 2.76 -3.62
N ILE A 40 -1.69 2.89 -2.57
CA ILE A 40 -1.32 3.70 -1.42
C ILE A 40 -0.38 2.89 -0.56
N ASP A 41 0.83 3.40 -0.36
CA ASP A 41 1.81 2.85 0.56
C ASP A 41 1.55 3.53 1.92
N TYR A 42 0.94 2.76 2.82
CA TYR A 42 0.44 3.23 4.11
C TYR A 42 1.31 2.65 5.22
N GLU A 43 2.29 3.43 5.66
CA GLU A 43 3.26 3.07 6.69
C GLU A 43 3.53 4.25 7.63
N TYR A 44 3.88 3.94 8.88
CA TYR A 44 4.40 4.94 9.80
C TYR A 44 5.92 5.06 9.59
N PRO A 45 6.45 6.27 9.32
CA PRO A 45 7.89 6.45 9.27
C PRO A 45 8.48 6.24 10.67
N VAL A 46 9.73 5.77 10.72
CA VAL A 46 10.49 5.58 11.97
C VAL A 46 11.72 6.47 11.96
N ASP A 47 12.13 6.93 13.13
CA ASP A 47 13.36 7.70 13.31
C ASP A 47 14.61 6.80 13.35
N GLU A 48 15.77 7.39 13.64
CA GLU A 48 17.06 6.67 13.75
C GLU A 48 17.11 5.66 14.90
N ASN A 49 16.25 5.80 15.90
CA ASN A 49 16.13 4.89 17.04
C ASN A 49 15.09 3.79 16.79
N GLY A 50 14.34 3.88 15.69
CA GLY A 50 13.27 2.94 15.34
C GLY A 50 11.92 3.30 15.95
N ASP A 51 11.77 4.50 16.50
CA ASP A 51 10.50 4.97 17.05
C ASP A 51 9.64 5.59 15.95
N ASN A 52 8.33 5.29 15.97
CA ASN A 52 7.40 5.86 15.01
C ASN A 52 7.38 7.40 15.12
N THR A 53 7.39 8.06 13.97
CA THR A 53 7.45 9.51 13.85
C THR A 53 6.56 10.00 12.70
N GLY A 54 6.58 11.31 12.43
CA GLY A 54 5.92 11.92 11.29
C GLY A 54 4.43 12.17 11.50
N ARG A 55 3.87 12.99 10.59
CA ARG A 55 2.50 13.52 10.71
C ARG A 55 1.44 12.43 10.81
N MET A 56 1.60 11.34 10.04
CA MET A 56 0.63 10.25 10.04
C MET A 56 0.56 9.53 11.40
N TRP A 57 1.71 9.36 12.06
CA TRP A 57 1.77 8.79 13.41
C TRP A 57 1.25 9.77 14.46
N GLU A 58 1.69 11.04 14.39
CA GLU A 58 1.30 12.11 15.31
C GLU A 58 -0.21 12.42 15.27
N ALA A 59 -0.88 12.14 14.15
CA ALA A 59 -2.32 12.32 14.02
C ALA A 59 -3.14 11.37 14.92
N THR A 60 -2.55 10.27 15.41
CA THR A 60 -3.18 9.31 16.33
C THR A 60 -4.55 8.80 15.84
N LEU A 61 -4.66 8.57 14.53
CA LEU A 61 -5.90 8.15 13.91
C LEU A 61 -6.39 6.83 14.50
N SER A 62 -7.70 6.75 14.74
CA SER A 62 -8.34 5.50 15.09
C SER A 62 -8.31 4.53 13.90
N LYS A 63 -8.51 3.23 14.17
CA LYS A 63 -8.67 2.20 13.14
C LYS A 63 -9.70 2.57 12.06
N GLN A 64 -10.79 3.23 12.47
CA GLN A 64 -11.84 3.64 11.52
C GLN A 64 -11.36 4.79 10.63
N GLU A 65 -10.65 5.77 11.19
CA GLU A 65 -10.07 6.88 10.44
C GLU A 65 -8.98 6.39 9.47
N CYS A 66 -8.03 5.56 9.93
CA CYS A 66 -7.05 4.90 9.06
C CYS A 66 -7.70 4.16 7.89
N THR A 67 -8.76 3.39 8.19
CA THR A 67 -9.51 2.66 7.16
C THR A 67 -10.19 3.60 6.16
N ASN A 68 -10.77 4.71 6.63
CA ASN A 68 -11.41 5.68 5.75
C ASN A 68 -10.38 6.40 4.87
N THR A 69 -9.24 6.82 5.43
CA THR A 69 -8.14 7.45 4.69
C THR A 69 -7.68 6.56 3.54
N VAL A 70 -7.37 5.29 3.82
CA VAL A 70 -6.98 4.31 2.79
C VAL A 70 -8.11 4.07 1.77
N SER A 71 -9.36 4.01 2.24
CA SER A 71 -10.53 3.83 1.36
C SER A 71 -10.70 5.01 0.41
N ALA A 72 -10.57 6.24 0.88
CA ALA A 72 -10.74 7.45 0.08
C ALA A 72 -9.74 7.52 -1.08
N PHE A 73 -8.47 7.15 -0.84
CA PHE A 73 -7.48 7.01 -1.91
C PHE A 73 -7.93 5.95 -2.93
N CYS A 74 -8.28 4.75 -2.46
CA CYS A 74 -8.65 3.64 -3.33
C CYS A 74 -9.91 3.93 -4.16
N GLU A 75 -10.94 4.50 -3.55
CA GLU A 75 -12.17 4.91 -4.25
C GLU A 75 -11.88 5.94 -5.33
N LYS A 76 -11.01 6.92 -5.05
CA LYS A 76 -10.65 7.93 -6.04
C LYS A 76 -9.95 7.29 -7.24
N VAL A 77 -8.97 6.42 -7.00
CA VAL A 77 -8.24 5.70 -8.05
C VAL A 77 -9.19 4.84 -8.89
N GLN A 78 -10.06 4.07 -8.25
CA GLN A 78 -11.05 3.22 -8.93
C GLN A 78 -12.05 4.03 -9.76
N LYS A 79 -12.50 5.19 -9.25
CA LYS A 79 -13.42 6.08 -9.98
C LYS A 79 -12.85 6.57 -11.32
N TYR A 80 -11.52 6.65 -11.43
CA TYR A 80 -10.84 7.01 -12.68
C TYR A 80 -10.50 5.79 -13.56
N GLY A 81 -11.00 4.60 -13.21
CA GLY A 81 -10.87 3.38 -14.01
C GLY A 81 -9.56 2.61 -13.79
N TYR A 82 -8.78 2.96 -12.77
CA TYR A 82 -7.55 2.24 -12.43
C TYR A 82 -7.81 1.17 -11.36
N MET A 83 -6.99 0.13 -11.37
CA MET A 83 -6.92 -0.78 -10.22
C MET A 83 -6.27 -0.03 -9.05
N ALA A 84 -6.89 -0.10 -7.88
CA ALA A 84 -6.37 0.48 -6.65
C ALA A 84 -5.97 -0.60 -5.66
N GLY A 85 -5.03 -0.28 -4.78
CA GLY A 85 -4.71 -1.15 -3.65
C GLY A 85 -4.02 -0.41 -2.54
N VAL A 86 -3.78 -1.13 -1.46
CA VAL A 86 -3.01 -0.68 -0.30
C VAL A 86 -1.84 -1.64 -0.10
N TYR A 87 -0.68 -1.05 0.17
CA TYR A 87 0.47 -1.72 0.75
C TYR A 87 0.56 -1.31 2.21
N ALA A 88 0.74 -2.29 3.09
CA ALA A 88 0.97 -2.08 4.51
C ALA A 88 1.58 -3.34 5.14
N SER A 89 2.16 -3.18 6.33
CA SER A 89 2.65 -4.33 7.10
C SER A 89 1.50 -5.18 7.68
N SER A 90 1.78 -6.45 7.99
CA SER A 90 0.82 -7.31 8.72
C SER A 90 0.33 -6.67 10.03
N TYR A 91 1.18 -5.88 10.71
CA TYR A 91 0.79 -5.14 11.91
C TYR A 91 -0.33 -4.14 11.62
N LEU A 92 -0.18 -3.30 10.59
CA LEU A 92 -1.18 -2.29 10.24
C LEU A 92 -2.48 -2.92 9.78
N TYR A 93 -2.45 -4.03 9.03
CA TYR A 93 -3.67 -4.76 8.68
C TYR A 93 -4.39 -5.38 9.88
N ASN A 94 -3.65 -5.81 10.90
CA ASN A 94 -4.24 -6.39 12.10
C ASN A 94 -4.82 -5.30 13.03
N ASN A 95 -4.11 -4.18 13.17
CA ASN A 95 -4.43 -3.16 14.17
C ASN A 95 -5.22 -1.98 13.60
N ASP A 96 -4.81 -1.45 12.44
CA ASP A 96 -5.20 -0.12 11.99
C ASP A 96 -6.11 -0.10 10.75
N ILE A 97 -6.09 -1.15 9.92
CA ILE A 97 -6.86 -1.19 8.67
C ILE A 97 -7.91 -2.30 8.71
N ASN A 98 -9.18 -1.95 8.58
CA ASN A 98 -10.26 -2.91 8.40
C ASN A 98 -10.49 -3.20 6.90
N THR A 99 -9.80 -4.21 6.38
CA THR A 99 -9.85 -4.59 4.96
C THR A 99 -11.25 -4.94 4.44
N LYS A 100 -12.19 -5.34 5.32
CA LYS A 100 -13.57 -5.64 4.94
C LYS A 100 -14.40 -4.40 4.60
N LYS A 101 -13.91 -3.21 4.98
CA LYS A 101 -14.55 -1.92 4.72
C LYS A 101 -13.95 -1.19 3.54
N LEU A 102 -12.82 -1.68 3.01
CA LEU A 102 -12.21 -1.12 1.82
C LEU A 102 -13.11 -1.33 0.59
N PRO A 103 -12.96 -0.49 -0.45
CA PRO A 103 -13.72 -0.62 -1.69
C PRO A 103 -13.57 -2.02 -2.29
N LYS A 104 -14.60 -2.45 -3.01
CA LYS A 104 -14.57 -3.73 -3.72
C LYS A 104 -13.36 -3.77 -4.66
N ASP A 105 -12.78 -4.96 -4.82
CA ASP A 105 -11.65 -5.21 -5.72
C ASP A 105 -10.35 -4.43 -5.36
N THR A 106 -10.28 -3.84 -4.16
CA THR A 106 -9.03 -3.28 -3.62
C THR A 106 -7.96 -4.37 -3.50
N VAL A 107 -6.82 -4.13 -4.15
CA VAL A 107 -5.65 -5.01 -4.05
C VAL A 107 -5.01 -4.83 -2.67
N ILE A 108 -4.66 -5.95 -2.05
CA ILE A 108 -4.11 -6.01 -0.69
C ILE A 108 -2.69 -6.55 -0.85
N TRP A 109 -1.73 -5.67 -0.65
CA TRP A 109 -0.31 -5.99 -0.68
C TRP A 109 0.22 -5.94 0.76
N VAL A 110 0.69 -7.08 1.26
CA VAL A 110 1.17 -7.23 2.63
C VAL A 110 2.69 -7.29 2.63
N ALA A 111 3.32 -6.48 3.48
CA ALA A 111 4.72 -6.65 3.87
C ALA A 111 4.81 -7.54 5.10
N ASP A 112 5.50 -8.67 4.96
CA ASP A 112 5.79 -9.58 6.06
C ASP A 112 7.06 -10.36 5.76
N TYR A 113 8.13 -10.14 6.50
CA TYR A 113 9.43 -10.76 6.22
C TYR A 113 9.65 -12.08 6.99
N ASN A 114 8.59 -12.62 7.61
CA ASN A 114 8.61 -13.94 8.24
C ASN A 114 8.45 -15.06 7.19
N ASP A 115 8.58 -16.32 7.60
CA ASP A 115 8.39 -17.47 6.70
C ASP A 115 6.94 -17.60 6.17
N THR A 116 5.98 -16.99 6.86
CA THR A 116 4.56 -16.97 6.46
C THR A 116 3.94 -15.62 6.82
N VAL A 117 2.91 -15.21 6.07
CA VAL A 117 2.16 -13.98 6.34
C VAL A 117 1.35 -14.11 7.62
N THR A 118 1.47 -13.11 8.51
CA THR A 118 0.80 -13.03 9.81
C THR A 118 -0.41 -12.09 9.83
N ALA A 119 -0.70 -11.40 8.72
CA ALA A 119 -1.92 -10.62 8.56
C ALA A 119 -3.14 -11.54 8.61
N SER A 120 -4.14 -11.18 9.43
CA SER A 120 -5.41 -11.91 9.56
C SER A 120 -6.36 -11.72 8.38
N SER A 121 -6.02 -10.80 7.48
CA SER A 121 -6.80 -10.47 6.29
C SER A 121 -6.31 -11.19 5.06
N ALA A 122 -7.24 -11.56 4.18
CA ALA A 122 -6.91 -12.12 2.89
C ALA A 122 -6.13 -11.11 2.01
N TYR A 123 -5.06 -11.56 1.36
CA TYR A 123 -4.13 -10.72 0.60
C TYR A 123 -3.90 -11.22 -0.83
N HIS A 124 -3.43 -10.34 -1.72
CA HIS A 124 -3.13 -10.67 -3.12
C HIS A 124 -1.63 -10.71 -3.42
N ILE A 125 -0.88 -9.84 -2.75
CA ILE A 125 0.55 -9.68 -2.94
C ILE A 125 1.21 -9.81 -1.59
N TRP A 126 2.31 -10.54 -1.52
CA TRP A 126 3.16 -10.67 -0.35
C TRP A 126 4.56 -10.19 -0.69
N GLN A 127 5.00 -9.10 -0.06
CA GLN A 127 6.40 -8.70 -0.04
C GLN A 127 7.10 -9.51 1.05
N TYR A 128 7.91 -10.48 0.63
CA TYR A 128 8.56 -11.44 1.52
C TYR A 128 10.02 -11.09 1.80
N SER A 129 10.60 -10.14 1.07
CA SER A 129 11.96 -9.68 1.29
C SER A 129 12.12 -8.23 0.90
N ARG A 130 12.99 -7.53 1.64
CA ARG A 130 13.51 -6.18 1.36
C ARG A 130 14.99 -6.16 0.98
N THR A 131 15.61 -7.33 0.86
CA THR A 131 17.06 -7.51 0.60
C THR A 131 17.30 -8.58 -0.46
N GLY A 132 16.47 -8.58 -1.50
CA GLY A 132 16.63 -9.44 -2.66
C GLY A 132 17.90 -9.14 -3.47
N LYS A 133 18.17 -10.00 -4.44
CA LYS A 133 19.26 -9.83 -5.41
C LYS A 133 18.70 -9.96 -6.82
N SER A 134 19.18 -9.11 -7.72
CA SER A 134 18.88 -9.17 -9.16
C SER A 134 20.15 -8.91 -9.94
N ASP A 135 20.44 -9.73 -10.93
CA ASP A 135 21.63 -9.58 -11.79
C ASP A 135 21.61 -8.28 -12.61
N SER A 136 20.44 -7.63 -12.72
CA SER A 136 20.25 -6.40 -13.51
C SER A 136 20.14 -5.13 -12.67
N VAL A 137 20.17 -5.22 -11.34
CA VAL A 137 20.04 -4.06 -10.44
C VAL A 137 21.13 -4.13 -9.37
N GLU A 138 22.07 -3.18 -9.42
CA GLU A 138 23.16 -3.06 -8.44
C GLU A 138 22.68 -2.42 -7.13
N SER A 139 21.80 -3.11 -6.41
CA SER A 139 21.34 -2.73 -5.07
C SER A 139 21.27 -3.94 -4.16
N LYS A 140 21.57 -3.72 -2.87
CA LYS A 140 21.35 -4.72 -1.81
C LYS A 140 19.92 -4.67 -1.24
N TYR A 141 19.15 -3.63 -1.58
CA TYR A 141 17.79 -3.39 -1.12
C TYR A 141 16.86 -3.48 -2.31
N ILE A 142 16.45 -4.71 -2.63
CA ILE A 142 15.50 -5.01 -3.69
C ILE A 142 14.34 -5.74 -3.04
N ASP A 143 13.15 -5.15 -3.13
CA ASP A 143 11.95 -5.77 -2.61
C ASP A 143 11.49 -6.89 -3.52
N LEU A 144 11.21 -8.07 -2.94
CA LEU A 144 10.73 -9.24 -3.66
C LEU A 144 9.32 -9.59 -3.23
N ASN A 145 8.50 -9.92 -4.23
CA ASN A 145 7.06 -10.05 -4.06
C ASN A 145 6.53 -11.31 -4.74
N TYR A 146 5.60 -11.99 -4.08
CA TYR A 146 4.72 -12.97 -4.71
C TYR A 146 3.37 -12.34 -4.98
N TRP A 147 2.90 -12.40 -6.22
CA TRP A 147 1.53 -12.03 -6.58
C TRP A 147 0.74 -13.28 -6.93
N TYR A 148 -0.32 -13.53 -6.17
CA TYR A 148 -1.19 -14.67 -6.35
C TYR A 148 -2.39 -14.35 -7.27
N SER A 149 -2.72 -15.29 -8.17
CA SER A 149 -3.88 -15.16 -9.06
C SER A 149 -5.24 -15.15 -8.34
N LYS A 150 -5.26 -15.60 -7.07
CA LYS A 150 -6.40 -15.54 -6.15
C LYS A 150 -5.92 -15.03 -4.79
N LYS A 151 -6.81 -14.35 -4.06
CA LYS A 151 -6.56 -13.93 -2.67
C LYS A 151 -6.14 -15.14 -1.82
N GLN A 152 -5.04 -15.01 -1.10
CA GLN A 152 -4.60 -15.95 -0.06
C GLN A 152 -5.32 -15.65 1.25
N LYS A 153 -5.44 -16.64 2.13
CA LYS A 153 -6.10 -16.54 3.43
C LYS A 153 -5.08 -16.51 4.56
#